data_AF-A0A329TFW3-F1
#
_entry.id   AF-A0A329TFW3-F1
#
_cell.length_a   1.000
_cell.length_b   1.000
_cell.length_c   1.000
_cell.angle_alpha   90.00
_cell.angle_beta   90.00
_cell.angle_gamma   90.00
#
_symmetry.space_group_name_H-M   'P 1'
#
loop_
_entity.id
_entity.type
_entity.pdbx_description
1 polymer ?
#
loop_
_entity_poly.entity_id
_entity_poly.type
_entity_poly.pdbx_seq_one_letter_code
_entity_poly.pdbx_strand_id
1 'polypeptide(L)' 'MYEYERNRRDKPKCCKDCEYYQPRWKYRFCYFVRCPYKLKDTTFRRTPLKKEYFPQKEVVRMSDV' A
#
# COMPACT_ATOMS: atom_id res chain seq x y z
N MET A 1 -7.06 -15.35 -14.76
CA MET A 1 -8.25 -14.55 -14.40
C MET A 1 -8.20 -14.36 -12.88
N TYR A 2 -7.43 -13.38 -12.40
CA TYR A 2 -7.26 -13.17 -10.96
C TYR A 2 -8.27 -12.12 -10.49
N GLU A 3 -8.90 -12.42 -9.36
CA GLU A 3 -9.96 -11.68 -8.69
C GLU A 3 -9.56 -10.22 -8.37
N TYR A 4 -9.70 -9.30 -9.32
CA TYR A 4 -9.70 -7.87 -9.03
C TYR A 4 -10.89 -7.13 -9.66
N GLU A 5 -11.94 -7.87 -10.03
CA GLU A 5 -13.25 -7.29 -10.31
C GLU A 5 -13.95 -6.95 -9.00
N ARG A 6 -13.34 -6.06 -8.21
CA ARG A 6 -14.01 -5.48 -7.04
C ARG A 6 -15.20 -4.67 -7.51
N ASN A 7 -16.37 -5.04 -7.00
CA ASN A 7 -17.64 -4.35 -7.17
C ASN A 7 -17.43 -2.82 -7.17
N ARG A 8 -17.88 -2.15 -8.24
CA ARG A 8 -17.82 -0.68 -8.37
C ARG A 8 -18.50 0.07 -7.21
N ARG A 9 -19.35 -0.64 -6.44
CA ARG A 9 -20.10 -0.12 -5.28
C ARG A 9 -19.21 0.16 -4.06
N ASP A 10 -18.09 -0.55 -3.90
CA ASP A 10 -17.17 -0.37 -2.76
C ASP A 10 -15.92 0.43 -3.15
N LYS A 11 -16.02 1.25 -4.20
CA LYS A 11 -14.90 2.08 -4.62
C LYS A 11 -14.66 3.17 -3.56
N PRO A 12 -13.47 3.23 -2.94
CA PRO A 12 -13.19 4.25 -1.94
C PRO A 12 -13.20 5.64 -2.60
N LYS A 13 -13.72 6.64 -1.87
CA LYS A 13 -13.81 8.03 -2.36
C LYS A 13 -12.44 8.66 -2.57
N CYS A 14 -11.48 8.32 -1.72
CA CYS A 14 -10.10 8.76 -1.87
C CYS A 14 -9.10 7.67 -1.50
N CYS A 15 -7.83 7.87 -1.86
CA CYS A 15 -6.80 6.89 -1.54
C CYS A 15 -6.63 6.68 -0.04
N LYS A 16 -6.89 7.67 0.82
CA LYS A 16 -6.69 7.51 2.28
C LYS A 16 -7.69 6.53 2.92
N ASP A 17 -8.86 6.38 2.31
CA ASP A 17 -9.93 5.47 2.77
C ASP A 17 -9.83 4.09 2.11
N CYS A 18 -8.81 3.88 1.27
CA CYS A 18 -8.58 2.62 0.58
C CYS A 18 -7.74 1.69 1.44
N GLU A 19 -8.13 0.43 1.57
CA GLU A 19 -7.35 -0.59 2.28
C GLU A 19 -5.94 -0.83 1.70
N TYR A 20 -5.75 -0.54 0.41
CA TYR A 20 -4.45 -0.69 -0.25
C TYR A 20 -3.56 0.54 -0.06
N TYR A 21 -4.00 1.52 0.72
CA TYR A 21 -3.23 2.72 1.04
C TYR A 21 -2.11 2.39 2.01
N GLN A 22 -0.90 2.78 1.64
CA GLN A 22 0.30 2.57 2.42
C GLN A 22 0.82 3.93 2.91
N PRO A 23 0.31 4.46 4.04
CA PRO A 23 0.66 5.79 4.52
C PRO A 23 2.13 5.94 4.92
N ARG A 24 2.81 4.83 5.24
CA ARG A 24 4.17 4.80 5.81
C ARG A 24 5.27 4.51 4.79
N TRP A 25 4.91 4.13 3.57
CA TRP A 25 5.88 3.85 2.52
C TRP A 25 6.47 5.14 1.95
N LYS A 26 7.80 5.16 1.78
CA LYS A 26 8.54 6.38 1.46
C LYS A 26 8.25 6.93 0.07
N TYR A 27 8.24 6.07 -0.94
CA TYR A 27 8.15 6.50 -2.36
C TYR A 27 6.79 6.26 -3.00
N ARG A 28 6.00 5.33 -2.47
CA ARG A 28 4.66 4.99 -2.96
C ARG A 28 3.63 5.14 -1.87
N PHE A 29 2.36 5.25 -2.27
CA PHE A 29 1.24 5.32 -1.35
C PHE A 29 0.21 4.20 -1.58
N CYS A 30 0.41 3.34 -2.59
CA CYS A 30 -0.47 2.22 -2.89
C CYS A 30 0.34 0.93 -2.95
N TYR A 31 -0.28 -0.18 -2.51
CA TYR A 31 0.28 -1.51 -2.63
C TYR A 31 0.52 -1.93 -4.09
N PHE A 32 -0.41 -1.60 -4.99
CA PHE A 32 -0.31 -1.92 -6.41
C PHE A 32 0.54 -0.90 -7.17
N VAL A 33 1.17 -1.35 -8.26
CA VAL A 33 1.85 -0.47 -9.22
C VAL A 33 0.85 0.42 -9.94
N ARG A 34 -0.29 -0.13 -10.35
CA ARG A 34 -1.42 0.60 -10.97
C ARG A 34 -2.63 0.52 -10.06
N CYS A 35 -3.28 1.64 -9.79
CA CYS A 35 -4.43 1.68 -8.90
C CYS A 35 -5.61 0.86 -9.51
N PRO A 36 -6.14 -0.18 -8.83
CA PRO A 36 -7.25 -0.97 -9.36
C PRO A 36 -8.52 -0.13 -9.54
N TYR A 37 -8.71 0.87 -8.69
CA TYR A 37 -9.84 1.80 -8.72
C TYR A 37 -9.64 3.01 -9.63
N LYS A 38 -8.44 3.18 -10.21
CA LYS A 38 -8.05 4.31 -11.06
C LYS A 38 -8.38 5.68 -10.42
N LEU A 39 -8.12 5.82 -9.11
CA LEU A 39 -8.34 7.08 -8.38
C LEU A 39 -7.27 8.15 -8.67
N LYS A 40 -6.08 7.72 -9.07
CA LYS A 40 -4.95 8.56 -9.46
C LYS A 40 -4.19 7.90 -10.61
N ASP A 41 -3.54 8.71 -11.42
CA ASP A 41 -2.75 8.27 -12.58
C ASP A 41 -1.49 7.50 -12.19
N THR A 42 -0.95 7.82 -11.01
CA THR A 42 0.27 7.22 -10.47
C THR A 42 0.11 6.84 -9.01
N THR A 43 0.82 5.80 -8.58
CA THR A 43 0.88 5.28 -7.20
C THR A 43 2.11 5.78 -6.44
N PHE A 44 2.97 6.53 -7.12
CA PHE A 44 4.14 7.18 -6.53
C PHE A 44 3.75 8.50 -5.86
N ARG A 45 4.47 8.82 -4.78
CA ARG A 45 4.35 10.11 -4.11
C ARG A 45 5.10 11.16 -4.93
N ARG A 46 4.53 12.36 -5.03
CA ARG A 46 5.21 13.52 -5.64
C ARG A 46 6.45 13.91 -4.83
N THR A 47 6.32 13.87 -3.51
CA THR A 47 7.43 14.10 -2.57
C THR A 47 7.57 12.86 -1.69
N PRO A 48 8.75 12.21 -1.65
CA PRO A 48 8.99 11.10 -0.75
C PRO A 48 8.80 11.48 0.72
N LEU A 49 8.42 10.51 1.56
CA LEU A 49 8.36 10.75 3.00
C LEU A 49 9.78 10.94 3.58
N LYS A 50 9.88 11.73 4.66
CA LYS A 50 11.16 12.00 5.33
C LYS A 50 11.78 10.75 5.96
N LYS A 51 10.94 9.85 6.47
CA LYS A 51 11.36 8.60 7.12
C LYS A 51 10.71 7.43 6.40
N GLU A 52 11.51 6.40 6.16
CA GLU A 52 11.00 5.11 5.73
C GLU A 52 10.73 4.27 6.96
N TYR A 53 9.52 3.73 7.07
CA TYR A 53 9.22 2.77 8.12
C TYR A 53 9.48 1.37 7.59
N PHE A 54 10.63 0.82 7.94
CA PHE A 54 10.88 -0.60 7.83
C PHE A 54 10.38 -1.26 9.12
N PRO A 55 9.47 -2.25 9.03
CA PRO A 55 9.22 -3.13 10.17
C PRO A 55 10.56 -3.68 10.67
N GLN A 56 10.76 -3.71 11.99
CA GLN A 56 11.93 -4.37 12.53
C GLN A 56 11.89 -5.84 12.09
N LYS A 57 13.02 -6.38 11.64
CA LYS A 57 13.11 -7.80 11.32
C LYS A 57 12.73 -8.60 12.56
N GLU A 58 11.77 -9.50 12.42
CA GLU A 58 11.46 -10.47 13.46
C GLU A 58 12.69 -11.38 13.60
N VAL A 59 13.42 -11.20 14.70
CA VAL A 59 14.57 -12.04 15.04
C VAL A 59 14.07 -13.23 15.82
N VAL A 60 13.91 -14.38 15.16
CA VAL A 60 13.65 -15.65 15.86
C VAL A 60 14.91 -15.97 16.67
N ARG A 61 14.77 -16.02 18.00
CA ARG A 61 15.87 -16.44 18.87
C ARG A 61 15.99 -17.96 18.74
N MET A 62 17.19 -18.45 18.42
CA MET A 62 17.47 -19.89 18.26
C MET A 62 17.48 -20.67 19.59
N SER A 63 17.03 -20.07 20.69
CA SER A 63 17.01 -20.69 22.03
C SER A 63 15.83 -21.62 22.28
N ASP A 64 14.89 -21.71 21.35
CA ASP A 64 13.66 -22.53 21.46
C ASP A 64 13.67 -23.76 20.52
N VAL A 65 14.86 -24.22 20.10
CA VAL A 65 15.07 -25.46 19.32
C VAL A 65 15.84 -26.49 20.15
#